data_AF-A0A140DYM3-F1
#
_entry.id   AF-A0A140DYM3-F1
#
_cell.length_a   1.000
_cell.length_b   1.000
_cell.length_c   1.000
_cell.angle_alpha   90.00
_cell.angle_beta   90.00
_cell.angle_gamma   90.00
#
_symmetry.space_group_name_H-M   'P 1'
#
loop_
_entity.id
_entity.type
_entity.pdbx_description
1 polymer ?
#
loop_
_entity_poly.entity_id
_entity_poly.type
_entity_poly.pdbx_seq_one_letter_code
_entity_poly.pdbx_strand_id
1 'polypeptide(L)'
;MTKEELVSKLTAAVGDTPYGKELIEEAEKTFGDSEHKYGWDMKDRLDLRLAILKAYARIDKTFGKEARETADEDKIAIIDKALKAIE
;
A
#
# COMPACT_ATOMS: atom_id res chain seq x y z
N MET A 1 9.61 -11.68 -8.44
CA MET A 1 9.45 -10.73 -9.56
C MET A 1 10.65 -9.80 -9.59
N THR A 2 11.04 -9.29 -10.76
CA THR A 2 12.08 -8.24 -10.87
C THR A 2 11.56 -6.89 -10.38
N LYS A 3 12.46 -5.92 -10.22
CA LYS A 3 12.08 -4.54 -9.86
C LYS A 3 11.15 -3.94 -10.90
N GLU A 4 11.48 -4.11 -12.17
CA GLU A 4 10.72 -3.60 -13.30
C GLU A 4 9.33 -4.23 -13.37
N GLU A 5 9.23 -5.54 -13.13
CA GLU A 5 7.94 -6.25 -13.07
C GLU A 5 7.05 -5.72 -11.93
N LEU A 6 7.63 -5.54 -10.72
CA LEU A 6 6.92 -4.99 -9.57
C LEU A 6 6.37 -3.59 -9.86
N VAL A 7 7.25 -2.70 -10.34
CA VAL A 7 6.89 -1.31 -10.65
C VAL A 7 5.85 -1.24 -11.75
N SER A 8 5.99 -2.05 -12.81
CA SER A 8 5.03 -2.09 -13.91
C SER A 8 3.66 -2.57 -13.44
N LYS A 9 3.61 -3.63 -12.62
CA LYS A 9 2.35 -4.15 -12.04
C LYS A 9 1.65 -3.09 -11.17
N LEU A 10 2.40 -2.42 -10.29
CA LEU A 10 1.85 -1.36 -9.43
C LEU A 10 1.41 -0.14 -10.24
N THR A 11 2.20 0.29 -11.22
CA THR A 11 1.88 1.44 -12.09
C THR A 11 0.58 1.21 -12.84
N ALA A 12 0.39 0.02 -13.40
CA ALA A 12 -0.85 -0.34 -14.09
C ALA A 12 -2.07 -0.39 -13.16
N ALA A 13 -1.89 -0.77 -11.90
CA ALA A 13 -2.97 -0.97 -10.95
C ALA A 13 -3.41 0.32 -10.23
N VAL A 14 -2.44 1.19 -9.88
CA VAL A 14 -2.67 2.33 -8.96
C VAL A 14 -1.93 3.62 -9.34
N GLY A 15 -1.16 3.65 -10.43
CA GLY A 15 -0.28 4.77 -10.78
C GLY A 15 -1.00 6.06 -11.21
N ASP A 16 -2.30 6.02 -11.44
CA ASP A 16 -3.15 7.18 -11.72
C ASP A 16 -3.53 7.97 -10.45
N THR A 17 -3.35 7.38 -9.27
CA THR A 17 -3.65 8.02 -7.98
C THR A 17 -2.40 8.63 -7.34
N PRO A 18 -2.52 9.77 -6.61
CA PRO A 18 -1.38 10.32 -5.86
C PRO A 18 -0.78 9.32 -4.88
N TYR A 19 -1.62 8.60 -4.13
CA TYR A 19 -1.17 7.62 -3.16
C TYR A 19 -0.51 6.39 -3.82
N GLY A 20 -1.04 5.92 -4.95
CA GLY A 20 -0.42 4.83 -5.70
C GLY A 20 0.96 5.20 -6.26
N LYS A 21 1.20 6.46 -6.64
CA LYS A 21 2.54 6.94 -7.01
C LYS A 21 3.52 6.86 -5.85
N GLU A 22 3.10 7.20 -4.63
CA GLU A 22 3.92 7.02 -3.43
C GLU A 22 4.27 5.54 -3.19
N LEU A 23 3.32 4.63 -3.39
CA LEU A 23 3.57 3.18 -3.29
C LEU A 23 4.59 2.70 -4.33
N ILE A 24 4.53 3.21 -5.56
CA ILE A 24 5.45 2.86 -6.64
C ILE A 24 6.87 3.36 -6.32
N GLU A 25 7.01 4.62 -5.88
CA GLU A 25 8.30 5.16 -5.45
C GLU A 25 8.91 4.37 -4.28
N GLU A 26 8.09 3.95 -3.32
CA GLU A 26 8.55 3.12 -2.20
C GLU A 26 8.98 1.73 -2.70
N ALA A 27 8.20 1.11 -3.57
CA ALA A 27 8.53 -0.18 -4.17
C ALA A 27 9.87 -0.11 -4.92
N GLU A 28 10.15 0.98 -5.64
CA GLU A 28 11.44 1.20 -6.29
C GLU A 28 12.61 1.33 -5.31
N LYS A 29 12.40 2.07 -4.21
CA LYS A 29 13.45 2.36 -3.22
C LYS A 29 13.76 1.17 -2.31
N THR A 30 12.76 0.33 -2.05
CA THR A 30 12.84 -0.78 -1.09
C THR A 30 12.97 -2.14 -1.78
N PHE A 31 13.01 -2.19 -3.11
CA PHE A 31 13.27 -3.43 -3.84
C PHE A 31 14.63 -4.01 -3.44
N GLY A 32 14.65 -5.25 -2.94
CA GLY A 32 15.85 -5.90 -2.39
C GLY A 32 15.99 -5.75 -0.87
N ASP A 33 15.18 -4.94 -0.19
CA ASP A 33 15.19 -4.84 1.28
C ASP A 33 14.84 -6.18 1.97
N SER A 34 14.19 -7.10 1.26
CA SER A 34 13.95 -8.48 1.72
C SER A 34 15.25 -9.25 1.99
N GLU A 35 16.37 -8.83 1.41
CA GLU A 35 17.71 -9.37 1.66
C GLU A 35 18.44 -8.60 2.80
N HIS A 36 17.78 -7.60 3.40
CA HIS A 36 18.34 -6.66 4.36
C HIS A 36 17.49 -6.53 5.65
N LYS A 37 17.73 -5.47 6.44
CA LYS A 37 17.51 -5.29 7.91
C LYS A 37 16.23 -5.86 8.55
N TYR A 38 15.14 -6.07 7.81
CA TYR A 38 13.88 -6.63 8.32
C TYR A 38 13.30 -7.79 7.49
N GLY A 39 13.91 -8.13 6.35
CA GLY A 39 13.48 -9.25 5.51
C GLY A 39 12.13 -9.06 4.81
N TRP A 40 11.60 -7.83 4.76
CA TRP A 40 10.27 -7.54 4.21
C TRP A 40 10.35 -7.11 2.76
N ASP A 41 9.53 -7.78 1.93
CA ASP A 41 9.28 -7.35 0.56
C ASP A 41 8.16 -6.29 0.50
N MET A 42 7.79 -5.87 -0.72
CA MET A 42 6.74 -4.87 -0.91
C MET A 42 5.36 -5.40 -0.51
N LYS A 43 5.11 -6.71 -0.66
CA LYS A 43 3.84 -7.32 -0.27
C LYS A 43 3.67 -7.26 1.24
N ASP A 44 4.69 -7.64 2.01
CA ASP A 44 4.67 -7.59 3.47
C ASP A 44 4.37 -6.17 3.98
N ARG A 45 4.98 -5.16 3.36
CA ARG A 45 4.77 -3.75 3.69
C ARG A 45 3.35 -3.30 3.41
N LEU A 46 2.78 -3.70 2.27
CA LEU A 46 1.40 -3.39 1.91
C LEU A 46 0.41 -4.10 2.84
N ASP A 47 0.65 -5.37 3.19
CA ASP A 47 -0.17 -6.14 4.12
C ASP A 47 -0.21 -5.48 5.52
N LEU A 48 0.96 -5.08 6.04
CA LEU A 48 1.04 -4.37 7.32
C LEU A 48 0.30 -3.03 7.25
N ARG A 49 0.52 -2.26 6.18
CA ARG A 49 -0.12 -0.95 5.99
C ARG A 49 -1.64 -1.07 5.91
N LEU A 50 -2.14 -2.09 5.20
CA LEU A 50 -3.56 -2.40 5.12
C LEU A 50 -4.17 -2.70 6.50
N ALA A 51 -3.47 -3.51 7.31
CA ALA A 51 -3.93 -3.84 8.65
C ALA A 51 -4.02 -2.60 9.55
N ILE A 52 -3.03 -1.69 9.47
CA ILE A 52 -2.99 -0.44 10.22
C ILE A 52 -4.14 0.49 9.81
N LEU A 53 -4.34 0.71 8.51
CA LEU A 53 -5.42 1.58 8.02
C LEU A 53 -6.80 1.04 8.40
N LYS A 54 -7.02 -0.29 8.33
CA LYS A 54 -8.27 -0.91 8.80
C LYS A 54 -8.47 -0.75 10.30
N ALA A 55 -7.40 -0.64 11.09
CA ALA A 55 -7.53 -0.32 12.51
C ALA A 55 -7.91 1.15 12.72
N TYR A 56 -7.28 2.09 12.01
CA TYR A 56 -7.58 3.51 12.12
C TYR A 56 -8.97 3.88 11.60
N ALA A 57 -9.41 3.34 10.46
CA ALA A 57 -10.76 3.55 9.95
C ALA A 57 -11.82 3.13 10.98
N ARG A 58 -11.63 1.98 11.66
CA ARG A 58 -12.52 1.53 12.75
C ARG A 58 -12.51 2.48 13.96
N ILE A 59 -11.33 2.97 14.34
CA ILE A 59 -11.17 3.96 15.42
C ILE A 59 -11.90 5.25 15.05
N ASP A 60 -11.66 5.79 13.85
CA ASP A 60 -12.21 7.07 13.42
C ASP A 60 -13.72 7.00 13.22
N LYS A 61 -14.25 5.87 12.74
CA LYS A 61 -15.70 5.56 12.77
C LYS A 61 -16.27 5.62 14.18
N THR A 62 -15.59 5.00 15.15
CA THR A 62 -16.03 4.97 16.57
C THR A 62 -16.08 6.36 17.17
N PHE A 63 -15.18 7.25 16.76
CA PHE A 63 -15.09 8.63 17.25
C PHE A 63 -15.83 9.66 16.37
N GLY A 64 -16.58 9.22 15.35
CA GLY A 64 -17.35 10.11 14.46
C GLY A 64 -16.47 11.05 13.61
N LYS A 65 -15.24 10.63 13.28
CA LYS A 65 -14.30 11.40 12.46
C LYS A 65 -14.43 11.04 10.98
N GLU A 66 -15.60 11.30 10.41
CA GLU A 66 -15.98 10.85 9.07
C GLU A 66 -14.95 11.21 7.98
N ALA A 67 -14.42 12.44 7.98
CA ALA A 67 -13.43 12.86 6.98
C ALA A 67 -12.12 12.03 7.03
N ARG A 68 -11.74 11.52 8.20
CA ARG A 68 -10.55 10.66 8.35
C ARG A 68 -10.88 9.21 8.01
N GLU A 69 -12.05 8.72 8.40
CA GLU A 69 -12.55 7.40 7.98
C GLU A 69 -12.56 7.30 6.45
N THR A 70 -13.15 8.26 5.74
CA THR A 70 -13.17 8.29 4.27
C THR A 70 -11.76 8.31 3.68
N ALA A 71 -10.86 9.14 4.23
CA ALA A 71 -9.49 9.21 3.74
C ALA A 71 -8.71 7.88 3.93
N ASP A 72 -8.99 7.14 5.00
CA ASP A 72 -8.40 5.82 5.23
C ASP A 72 -9.05 4.75 4.35
N GLU A 73 -10.36 4.79 4.13
CA GLU A 73 -11.07 3.89 3.21
C GLU A 73 -10.58 4.04 1.76
N ASP A 74 -10.34 5.27 1.29
CA ASP A 74 -9.77 5.54 -0.03
C ASP A 74 -8.38 4.89 -0.18
N LYS A 75 -7.54 5.01 0.85
CA LYS A 75 -6.21 4.38 0.86
C LYS A 75 -6.28 2.86 0.94
N ILE A 76 -7.20 2.31 1.72
CA ILE A 76 -7.45 0.85 1.80
C ILE A 76 -7.78 0.30 0.42
N ALA A 77 -8.67 0.96 -0.32
CA ALA A 77 -9.06 0.52 -1.66
C ALA A 77 -7.87 0.52 -2.65
N ILE A 78 -6.96 1.49 -2.52
CA ILE A 78 -5.73 1.56 -3.33
C ILE A 78 -4.78 0.42 -2.96
N ILE A 79 -4.56 0.17 -1.66
CA ILE A 79 -3.66 -0.91 -1.21
C ILE A 79 -4.21 -2.29 -1.59
N ASP A 80 -5.52 -2.52 -1.46
CA ASP A 80 -6.16 -3.77 -1.89
C ASP A 80 -5.98 -4.02 -3.40
N LYS A 81 -6.03 -2.97 -4.24
CA LYS A 81 -5.73 -3.06 -5.67
C LYS A 81 -4.25 -3.35 -5.93
N ALA A 82 -3.35 -2.68 -5.21
CA ALA A 82 -1.91 -2.87 -5.33
C ALA A 82 -1.50 -4.31 -4.96
N LEU A 83 -2.00 -4.84 -3.83
CA LEU A 83 -1.75 -6.21 -3.38
C LEU A 83 -2.18 -7.24 -4.43
N LYS A 84 -3.40 -7.13 -4.95
CA LYS A 84 -3.91 -8.02 -6.01
C LYS A 84 -3.07 -8.01 -7.28
N ALA A 85 -2.39 -6.91 -7.59
CA ALA A 85 -1.55 -6.81 -8.77
C ALA A 85 -0.21 -7.56 -8.62
N ILE A 86 0.28 -7.69 -7.38
CA ILE A 86 1.61 -8.23 -7.07
C ILE A 86 1.59 -9.62 -6.42
N GLU A 87 0.41 -10.14 -6.06
CA GLU A 87 0.20 -11.60 -5.92
C GLU A 87 0.57 -12.34 -7.22
#